data_AF-G8SJA1-F1
#
_entry.id   AF-G8SJA1-F1
#
_cell.length_a   1.000
_cell.length_b   1.000
_cell.length_c   1.000
_cell.angle_alpha   90.00
_cell.angle_beta   90.00
_cell.angle_gamma   90.00
#
_symmetry.space_group_name_H-M   'P 1'
#
loop_
_entity.id
_entity.type
_entity.pdbx_description
1 polymer ?
#
loop_
_entity_poly.entity_id
_entity_poly.type
_entity_poly.pdbx_seq_one_letter_code
_entity_poly.pdbx_strand_id
1 'polypeptide(L)'
;MTASLVDRVVRWNLDIDGQLYGDERERYRSYEGIVTAATLHSILIPWAAGIMVWPLGRPAVLPLAVVLFLLWAPMVLCSAYVARRKAGVDPRGWSAKRTLIATLSVTPYAVFVVGAMYAFDPAGDAWIGAIVGSGFGAMLCLLMLGRARRRQALAAAEALAADEDED
;
A
#
# COMPACT_ATOMS: atom_id res chain seq x y z
N MET A 1 -14.87 26.38 -22.42
CA MET A 1 -13.63 25.95 -21.74
C MET A 1 -13.80 24.51 -21.29
N THR A 2 -13.01 23.57 -21.82
CA THR A 2 -13.05 22.16 -21.42
C THR A 2 -12.45 22.02 -20.02
N ALA A 3 -13.27 21.60 -19.05
CA ALA A 3 -12.80 21.32 -17.70
C ALA A 3 -11.68 20.29 -17.74
N SER A 4 -10.52 20.64 -17.16
CA SER A 4 -9.39 19.75 -17.03
C SER A 4 -9.77 18.53 -16.19
N LEU A 5 -9.04 17.41 -16.33
CA LEU A 5 -9.24 16.24 -15.47
C LEU A 5 -9.13 16.60 -13.99
N VAL A 6 -8.25 17.55 -13.66
CA VAL A 6 -8.06 18.07 -12.29
C VAL A 6 -9.30 18.82 -11.83
N ASP A 7 -9.88 19.72 -12.63
CA ASP A 7 -11.11 20.43 -12.26
C ASP A 7 -12.28 19.48 -12.02
N ARG A 8 -12.34 18.39 -12.80
CA ARG A 8 -13.34 17.35 -12.63
C ARG A 8 -13.16 16.58 -11.32
N VAL A 9 -11.94 16.21 -10.98
CA VAL A 9 -11.63 15.52 -9.71
C VAL A 9 -11.86 16.44 -8.52
N VAL A 10 -11.48 17.72 -8.60
CA VAL A 10 -11.64 18.72 -7.54
C VAL A 10 -13.12 19.03 -7.30
N ARG A 11 -13.91 19.29 -8.34
CA ARG A 11 -15.37 19.50 -8.19
C ARG A 11 -16.06 18.26 -7.64
N TRP A 12 -15.63 17.07 -8.05
CA TRP A 12 -16.19 15.82 -7.58
C TRP A 12 -15.86 15.55 -6.10
N ASN A 13 -14.66 15.90 -5.63
CA ASN A 13 -14.22 15.68 -4.25
C ASN A 13 -14.73 16.74 -3.26
N LEU A 14 -14.77 18.01 -3.68
CA LEU A 14 -15.03 19.13 -2.77
C LEU A 14 -16.50 19.49 -2.64
N ASP A 15 -17.37 18.95 -3.50
CA ASP A 15 -18.82 19.20 -3.57
C ASP A 15 -19.22 20.57 -2.99
N ILE A 16 -18.69 21.63 -3.60
CA ILE A 16 -18.73 23.01 -3.06
C ILE A 16 -20.20 23.49 -2.88
N ASP A 17 -21.13 22.83 -3.57
CA ASP A 17 -22.57 23.13 -3.59
C ASP A 17 -23.43 22.08 -2.83
N GLY A 18 -22.81 21.05 -2.21
CA GLY A 18 -23.50 19.93 -1.55
C GLY A 18 -23.85 20.18 -0.07
N GLN A 19 -25.02 19.70 0.37
CA GLN A 19 -25.40 19.74 1.78
C GLN A 19 -24.71 18.62 2.55
N LEU A 20 -23.59 18.95 3.20
CA LEU A 20 -22.86 18.05 4.11
C LEU A 20 -23.84 17.22 4.97
N TYR A 21 -24.05 15.95 4.58
CA TYR A 21 -24.86 14.91 5.25
C TYR A 21 -26.37 14.83 4.97
N GLY A 22 -26.87 15.23 3.80
CA GLY A 22 -28.28 15.03 3.42
C GLY A 22 -28.63 13.64 2.85
N ASP A 23 -27.71 13.03 2.08
CA ASP A 23 -28.00 11.85 1.23
C ASP A 23 -26.92 10.76 1.35
N GLU A 24 -27.30 9.48 1.29
CA GLU A 24 -26.38 8.32 1.34
C GLU A 24 -25.34 8.39 0.23
N ARG A 25 -25.73 8.92 -0.94
CA ARG A 25 -24.86 9.08 -2.10
C ARG A 25 -23.69 10.04 -1.85
N GLU A 26 -23.93 11.10 -1.07
CA GLU A 26 -22.92 12.09 -0.72
C GLU A 26 -21.93 11.53 0.32
N ARG A 27 -22.43 10.70 1.24
CA ARG A 27 -21.61 9.95 2.18
C ARG A 27 -20.64 8.99 1.47
N TYR A 28 -21.10 8.29 0.43
CA TYR A 28 -20.22 7.44 -0.39
C TYR A 28 -19.14 8.25 -1.13
N ARG A 29 -19.49 9.41 -1.70
CA ARG A 29 -18.50 10.30 -2.35
C ARG A 29 -17.43 10.77 -1.36
N SER A 30 -17.85 11.20 -0.17
CA SER A 30 -16.93 11.63 0.88
C SER A 30 -15.97 10.50 1.30
N TYR A 31 -16.48 9.28 1.47
CA TYR A 31 -15.63 8.12 1.75
C TYR A 31 -14.66 7.82 0.61
N GLU A 32 -15.13 7.86 -0.64
CA GLU A 32 -14.28 7.62 -1.80
C GLU A 32 -13.18 8.68 -1.93
N GLY A 33 -13.52 9.94 -1.64
CA GLY A 33 -12.57 11.05 -1.59
C GLY A 33 -11.49 10.90 -0.53
N ILE A 34 -11.90 10.61 0.71
CA ILE A 34 -10.99 10.38 1.84
C ILE A 34 -10.08 9.18 1.56
N VAL A 35 -10.64 8.07 1.05
CA VAL A 35 -9.86 6.88 0.69
C VAL A 35 -8.87 7.18 -0.43
N THR A 36 -9.28 7.96 -1.44
CA THR A 36 -8.40 8.35 -2.54
C THR A 36 -7.25 9.22 -2.04
N ALA A 37 -7.55 10.25 -1.25
CA ALA A 37 -6.54 11.13 -0.66
C ALA A 37 -5.58 10.37 0.26
N ALA A 38 -6.11 9.49 1.13
CA ALA A 38 -5.31 8.64 2.00
C ALA A 38 -4.41 7.69 1.20
N THR A 39 -4.91 7.12 0.10
CA THR A 39 -4.15 6.24 -0.79
C THR A 39 -3.04 7.02 -1.52
N LEU A 40 -3.32 8.24 -1.96
CA LEU A 40 -2.29 9.10 -2.56
C LEU A 40 -1.23 9.46 -1.54
N HIS A 41 -1.59 9.85 -0.32
CA HIS A 41 -0.63 10.13 0.74
C HIS A 41 0.22 8.91 1.10
N SER A 42 -0.39 7.71 1.14
CA SER A 42 0.31 6.46 1.46
C SER A 42 1.31 6.03 0.39
N ILE A 43 1.20 6.55 -0.84
CA ILE A 43 2.15 6.31 -1.92
C ILE A 43 3.15 7.46 -1.99
N LEU A 44 2.68 8.70 -2.11
CA LEU A 44 3.53 9.85 -2.40
C LEU A 44 4.51 10.20 -1.27
N ILE A 45 4.09 10.12 0.00
CA ILE A 45 4.95 10.48 1.13
C ILE A 45 6.13 9.51 1.25
N PRO A 46 5.94 8.18 1.20
CA PRO A 46 7.05 7.24 1.18
C PRO A 46 8.00 7.44 0.01
N TRP A 47 7.47 7.69 -1.20
CA TRP A 47 8.31 7.96 -2.37
C TRP A 47 9.13 9.24 -2.20
N ALA A 48 8.53 10.32 -1.69
CA ALA A 48 9.23 11.56 -1.41
C ALA A 48 10.38 11.32 -0.41
N ALA A 49 10.13 10.60 0.69
CA ALA A 49 11.17 10.26 1.66
C ALA A 49 12.27 9.37 1.06
N GLY A 50 11.88 8.34 0.30
CA GLY A 50 12.81 7.42 -0.36
C GLY A 50 13.68 8.10 -1.42
N ILE A 51 13.19 9.15 -2.08
CA ILE A 51 13.99 9.96 -3.02
C ILE A 51 14.86 10.96 -2.26
N MET A 52 14.31 11.65 -1.26
CA MET A 52 14.99 12.73 -0.52
C MET A 52 16.15 12.24 0.34
N VAL A 53 16.16 10.98 0.79
CA VAL A 53 17.26 10.44 1.60
C VAL A 53 18.60 10.42 0.84
N TRP A 54 18.59 10.30 -0.49
CA TRP A 54 19.79 10.25 -1.32
C TRP A 54 20.53 11.59 -1.41
N PRO A 55 19.91 12.71 -1.83
CA PRO A 55 20.59 13.99 -1.92
C PRO A 55 20.84 14.64 -0.56
N LEU A 56 19.96 14.42 0.43
CA LEU A 56 20.11 15.05 1.76
C LEU A 56 21.04 14.26 2.69
N GLY A 57 21.24 12.97 2.42
CA GLY A 57 22.15 12.10 3.15
C GLY A 57 21.78 11.91 4.63
N ARG A 58 22.81 11.63 5.45
CA ARG A 58 22.69 11.26 6.87
C ARG A 58 21.80 12.18 7.72
N PRO A 59 21.86 13.52 7.67
CA PRO A 59 21.06 14.36 8.55
C PRO A 59 19.54 14.24 8.31
N ALA A 60 19.12 13.82 7.11
CA ALA A 60 17.71 13.66 6.79
C ALA A 60 17.12 12.30 7.17
N VAL A 61 17.95 11.29 7.48
CA VAL A 61 17.47 9.92 7.73
C VAL A 61 16.50 9.88 8.92
N LEU A 62 16.88 10.45 10.07
CA LEU A 62 16.05 10.39 11.27
C LEU A 62 14.72 11.17 11.11
N PRO A 63 14.71 12.43 10.65
CA PRO A 63 13.45 13.15 10.40
C PRO A 63 12.52 12.41 9.43
N LEU A 64 13.06 11.89 8.32
CA LEU A 64 12.28 11.16 7.33
C LEU A 64 11.74 9.84 7.90
N ALA A 65 12.54 9.12 8.69
CA ALA A 65 12.10 7.89 9.35
C ALA A 65 10.94 8.15 10.33
N VAL A 66 10.96 9.27 11.06
CA VAL A 66 9.85 9.67 11.95
C VAL A 66 8.58 9.94 11.14
N VAL A 67 8.68 10.68 10.02
CA VAL A 67 7.53 10.92 9.14
C VAL A 67 6.94 9.62 8.60
N LEU A 68 7.79 8.69 8.13
CA LEU A 68 7.36 7.38 7.66
C LEU A 68 6.70 6.55 8.76
N PHE A 69 7.25 6.59 9.98
CA PHE A 69 6.69 5.90 11.13
C PHE A 69 5.32 6.47 11.51
N LEU A 70 5.17 7.79 11.59
CA LEU A 70 3.89 8.43 11.91
C LEU A 70 2.81 8.17 10.86
N LEU A 71 3.20 8.01 9.59
CA LEU A 71 2.30 7.60 8.53
C LEU A 71 1.87 6.12 8.67
N TRP A 72 2.82 5.24 8.99
CA TRP A 72 2.60 3.79 8.99
C TRP A 72 1.95 3.27 10.28
N ALA A 73 2.28 3.85 11.43
CA ALA A 73 1.81 3.39 12.74
C ALA A 73 0.27 3.34 12.85
N PRO A 74 -0.50 4.38 12.44
CA PRO A 74 -1.96 4.31 12.46
C PRO A 74 -2.51 3.18 11.59
N MET A 75 -1.93 2.94 10.41
CA MET A 75 -2.37 1.86 9.52
C MET A 75 -2.17 0.49 10.14
N VAL A 76 -1.03 0.27 10.79
CA VAL A 76 -0.73 -0.99 11.49
C VAL A 76 -1.65 -1.19 12.68
N LEU A 77 -1.88 -0.14 13.48
CA LEU A 77 -2.79 -0.20 14.63
C LEU A 77 -4.22 -0.51 14.19
N CYS A 78 -4.71 0.16 13.15
CA CYS A 78 -6.03 -0.13 12.57
C CYS A 78 -6.11 -1.54 12.00
N SER A 79 -5.11 -1.97 11.23
CA SER A 79 -5.09 -3.32 10.65
C SER A 79 -5.06 -4.39 11.74
N ALA A 80 -4.25 -4.21 12.79
CA ALA A 80 -4.19 -5.12 13.93
C ALA A 80 -5.49 -5.14 14.72
N TYR A 81 -6.12 -3.97 14.95
CA TYR A 81 -7.41 -3.87 15.61
C TYR A 81 -8.50 -4.62 14.84
N VAL A 82 -8.59 -4.40 13.52
CA VAL A 82 -9.60 -5.04 12.67
C VAL A 82 -9.35 -6.54 12.54
N ALA A 83 -8.08 -6.97 12.38
CA ALA A 83 -7.71 -8.38 12.36
C ALA A 83 -8.10 -9.09 13.67
N ARG A 84 -7.87 -8.45 14.84
CA ARG A 84 -8.30 -8.97 16.14
C ARG A 84 -9.82 -9.11 16.25
N ARG A 85 -10.58 -8.24 15.59
CA ARG A 85 -12.04 -8.28 15.56
C ARG A 85 -12.60 -9.34 14.61
N LYS A 86 -11.75 -10.05 13.86
CA LYS A 86 -12.16 -11.03 12.82
C LYS A 86 -13.19 -10.45 11.85
N ALA A 87 -13.18 -9.13 11.65
CA ALA A 87 -13.97 -8.54 10.59
C ALA A 87 -13.45 -9.11 9.27
N GLY A 88 -14.34 -9.53 8.36
CA GLY A 88 -13.93 -10.01 7.04
C GLY A 88 -13.34 -8.87 6.21
N VAL A 89 -12.06 -8.56 6.43
CA VAL A 89 -11.31 -7.53 5.68
C VAL A 89 -10.51 -8.10 4.52
N ASP A 90 -10.43 -9.44 4.41
CA ASP A 90 -9.67 -10.05 3.34
C ASP A 90 -10.30 -9.73 1.99
N PRO A 91 -9.52 -9.15 1.06
CA PRO A 91 -10.01 -8.91 -0.27
C PRO A 91 -10.41 -10.24 -0.92
N ARG A 92 -11.66 -10.35 -1.41
CA ARG A 92 -12.17 -11.53 -2.16
C ARG A 92 -11.27 -11.99 -3.32
N GLY A 93 -10.36 -11.14 -3.80
CA GLY A 93 -9.38 -11.50 -4.81
C GLY A 93 -8.27 -10.45 -4.99
N TRP A 94 -7.08 -10.92 -5.39
CA TRP A 94 -5.95 -10.07 -5.76
C TRP A 94 -6.00 -9.74 -7.25
N SER A 95 -6.42 -8.53 -7.59
CA SER A 95 -6.33 -8.03 -8.98
C SER A 95 -4.93 -7.49 -9.28
N ALA A 96 -4.59 -7.39 -10.57
CA ALA A 96 -3.35 -6.76 -11.02
C ALA A 96 -3.22 -5.32 -10.48
N LYS A 97 -4.33 -4.57 -10.44
CA LYS A 97 -4.39 -3.21 -9.87
C LYS A 97 -4.03 -3.19 -8.38
N ARG A 98 -4.54 -4.13 -7.57
CA ARG A 98 -4.21 -4.24 -6.14
C ARG A 98 -2.76 -4.63 -5.91
N THR A 99 -2.25 -5.52 -6.75
CA THR A 99 -0.83 -5.91 -6.71
C THR A 99 0.06 -4.70 -7.01
N LEU A 100 -0.27 -3.93 -8.06
CA LEU A 100 0.44 -2.70 -8.39
C LEU A 100 0.40 -1.68 -7.26
N ILE A 101 -0.76 -1.42 -6.67
CA ILE A 101 -0.89 -0.49 -5.52
C ILE A 101 -0.05 -0.98 -4.35
N ALA A 102 -0.14 -2.27 -3.99
CA ALA A 102 0.64 -2.84 -2.90
C ALA A 102 2.16 -2.70 -3.15
N THR A 103 2.62 -2.98 -4.37
CA THR A 103 4.02 -2.78 -4.76
C THR A 103 4.42 -1.31 -4.65
N LEU A 104 3.62 -0.38 -5.20
CA LEU A 104 3.90 1.05 -5.15
C LEU A 104 3.91 1.60 -3.72
N SER A 105 3.13 1.04 -2.81
CA SER A 105 3.13 1.41 -1.40
C SER A 105 4.34 0.86 -0.65
N VAL A 106 4.82 -0.35 -0.95
CA VAL A 106 5.91 -1.00 -0.18
C VAL A 106 7.31 -0.66 -0.71
N THR A 107 7.49 -0.63 -2.02
CA THR A 107 8.78 -0.31 -2.68
C THR A 107 9.50 0.93 -2.13
N PRO A 108 8.85 2.08 -1.92
CA PRO A 108 9.56 3.27 -1.43
C PRO A 108 10.21 3.09 -0.06
N TYR A 109 9.69 2.22 0.80
CA TYR A 109 10.33 1.91 2.09
C TYR A 109 11.63 1.14 1.89
N ALA A 110 11.68 0.21 0.94
CA ALA A 110 12.92 -0.49 0.60
C ALA A 110 13.96 0.48 0.03
N VAL A 111 13.53 1.38 -0.87
CA VAL A 111 14.39 2.46 -1.41
C VAL A 111 14.93 3.34 -0.28
N PHE A 112 14.08 3.73 0.67
CA PHE A 112 14.48 4.52 1.83
C PHE A 112 15.51 3.80 2.70
N VAL A 113 15.29 2.52 3.02
CA VAL A 113 16.21 1.73 3.86
C VAL A 113 17.58 1.60 3.19
N VAL A 114 17.62 1.28 1.90
CA VAL A 114 18.87 1.19 1.14
C VAL A 114 19.59 2.54 1.12
N GLY A 115 18.86 3.63 0.81
CA GLY A 115 19.43 4.98 0.79
C GLY A 115 19.92 5.43 2.17
N ALA A 116 19.20 5.08 3.24
CA ALA A 116 19.62 5.35 4.61
C ALA A 116 20.91 4.60 4.96
N MET A 117 21.00 3.30 4.65
CA MET A 117 22.21 2.52 4.90
C MET A 117 23.41 3.08 4.11
N TYR A 118 23.21 3.41 2.84
CA TYR A 118 24.22 4.06 2.02
C TYR A 118 24.67 5.41 2.60
N ALA A 119 23.75 6.21 3.14
CA ALA A 119 24.07 7.51 3.74
C ALA A 119 24.94 7.41 5.01
N PHE A 120 24.89 6.28 5.72
CA PHE A 120 25.73 6.03 6.91
C PHE A 120 27.06 5.38 6.58
N ASP A 121 27.11 4.52 5.56
CA ASP A 121 28.32 3.82 5.13
C ASP A 121 28.35 3.66 3.60
N PRO A 122 28.81 4.70 2.87
CA PRO A 122 28.85 4.67 1.41
C PRO A 122 29.86 3.66 0.84
N ALA A 123 30.94 3.41 1.60
CA ALA A 123 32.06 2.57 1.17
C ALA A 123 31.92 1.11 1.63
N GLY A 124 31.03 0.83 2.58
CA GLY A 124 30.80 -0.53 3.07
C GLY A 124 29.78 -1.33 2.26
N ASP A 125 29.83 -2.65 2.44
CA ASP A 125 29.00 -3.61 1.70
C ASP A 125 27.60 -3.79 2.30
N ALA A 126 27.30 -3.14 3.42
CA ALA A 126 26.05 -3.33 4.16
C ALA A 126 24.80 -2.97 3.33
N TRP A 127 24.86 -1.89 2.54
CA TRP A 127 23.74 -1.49 1.67
C TRP A 127 23.62 -2.42 0.45
N ILE A 128 24.72 -2.98 -0.05
CA ILE A 128 24.73 -4.02 -1.10
C ILE A 128 24.04 -5.28 -0.57
N GLY A 129 24.38 -5.70 0.65
CA GLY A 129 23.72 -6.80 1.35
C GLY A 129 22.23 -6.57 1.55
N ALA A 130 21.81 -5.33 1.84
CA ALA A 130 20.40 -4.98 1.95
C ALA A 130 19.65 -5.03 0.60
N ILE A 131 20.28 -4.62 -0.50
CA ILE A 131 19.72 -4.77 -1.85
C ILE A 131 19.56 -6.25 -2.20
N VAL A 132 20.59 -7.06 -2.00
CA VAL A 132 20.55 -8.50 -2.29
C VAL A 132 19.52 -9.22 -1.41
N GLY A 133 19.52 -8.92 -0.11
CA GLY A 133 18.59 -9.49 0.87
C GLY A 133 17.13 -9.11 0.60
N SER A 134 16.85 -7.86 0.25
CA SER A 134 15.51 -7.42 -0.14
C SER A 134 15.04 -8.08 -1.45
N GLY A 135 15.92 -8.24 -2.43
CA GLY A 135 15.65 -9.00 -3.66
C GLY A 135 15.29 -10.45 -3.38
N PHE A 136 16.07 -11.13 -2.54
CA PHE A 136 15.81 -12.51 -2.15
C PHE A 136 14.51 -12.64 -1.33
N GLY A 137 14.26 -11.73 -0.39
CA GLY A 137 13.03 -11.68 0.39
C GLY A 137 11.78 -11.45 -0.48
N ALA A 138 11.87 -10.57 -1.48
CA ALA A 138 10.79 -10.34 -2.44
C ALA A 138 10.52 -11.61 -3.27
N MET A 139 11.56 -12.28 -3.76
CA MET A 139 11.42 -13.55 -4.47
C MET A 139 10.74 -14.61 -3.58
N LEU A 140 11.16 -14.75 -2.33
CA LEU A 140 10.61 -15.74 -1.40
C LEU A 140 9.15 -15.44 -1.05
N CYS A 141 8.80 -14.17 -0.89
CA CYS A 141 7.42 -13.72 -0.69
C CYS A 141 6.53 -14.04 -1.91
N LEU A 142 7.01 -13.79 -3.14
CA LEU A 142 6.31 -14.15 -4.37
C LEU A 142 6.09 -15.66 -4.50
N LEU A 143 7.10 -16.47 -4.14
CA LEU A 143 6.99 -17.93 -4.13
C LEU A 143 5.95 -18.42 -3.11
N MET A 144 5.94 -17.85 -1.91
CA MET A 144 4.94 -18.18 -0.88
C MET A 144 3.53 -17.77 -1.29
N LEU A 145 3.38 -16.58 -1.89
CA LEU A 145 2.10 -16.11 -2.41
C LEU A 145 1.58 -17.01 -3.55
N GLY A 146 2.48 -17.44 -4.45
CA GLY A 146 2.17 -18.40 -5.51
C GLY A 146 1.72 -19.75 -4.97
N ARG A 147 2.40 -20.27 -3.94
CA ARG A 147 1.99 -21.51 -3.24
C ARG A 147 0.64 -21.37 -2.56
N ALA A 148 0.39 -20.26 -1.86
CA ALA A 148 -0.90 -20.01 -1.19
C ALA A 148 -2.05 -19.95 -2.20
N ARG A 149 -1.86 -19.25 -3.33
CA ARG A 149 -2.84 -19.21 -4.42
C ARG A 149 -3.12 -20.58 -5.02
N ARG A 150 -2.07 -21.38 -5.25
CA ARG A 150 -2.24 -22.75 -5.78
C ARG A 150 -3.02 -23.63 -4.81
N ARG A 151 -2.78 -23.53 -3.50
CA ARG A 151 -3.55 -24.25 -2.47
C ARG A 151 -5.03 -23.82 -2.46
N GLN A 152 -5.30 -22.53 -2.56
CA GLN A 152 -6.67 -22.00 -2.62
C GLN A 152 -7.41 -22.47 -3.89
N ALA A 153 -6.73 -22.48 -5.05
CA ALA A 153 -7.32 -22.97 -6.30
C ALA A 153 -7.64 -24.47 -6.24
N LEU A 154 -6.77 -25.27 -5.62
CA LEU A 154 -7.02 -26.70 -5.41
C LEU A 154 -8.19 -26.94 -4.45
N ALA A 155 -8.24 -26.24 -3.31
CA ALA A 155 -9.35 -26.35 -2.36
C ALA A 155 -10.69 -25.91 -2.95
N ALA A 156 -10.70 -24.89 -3.83
CA ALA A 156 -11.89 -24.47 -4.54
C ALA A 156 -12.35 -25.49 -5.60
N ALA A 157 -11.41 -26.16 -6.28
CA ALA A 157 -11.73 -27.23 -7.23
C ALA A 157 -12.27 -28.48 -6.52
N GLU A 158 -11.71 -28.85 -5.36
CA GLU A 158 -12.20 -29.95 -4.53
C GLU A 158 -13.61 -29.68 -4.00
N ALA A 159 -13.91 -28.44 -3.57
CA ALA A 159 -15.25 -28.07 -3.12
C ALA A 159 -16.30 -28.15 -4.24
N LEU A 160 -15.95 -27.73 -5.46
CA LEU A 160 -16.85 -27.84 -6.63
C LEU A 160 -17.11 -29.29 -7.03
N ALA A 161 -16.09 -30.16 -6.95
CA ALA A 161 -16.26 -31.58 -7.26
C ALA A 161 -17.14 -32.30 -6.21
N ALA A 162 -17.06 -31.90 -4.94
CA ALA A 162 -17.90 -32.47 -3.88
C ALA A 162 -19.37 -32.08 -4.03
N ASP A 163 -19.68 -30.85 -4.49
CA ASP A 163 -21.04 -30.42 -4.77
C ASP A 163 -21.65 -31.15 -5.99
N GLU A 164 -20.85 -31.51 -7.00
CA GLU A 164 -21.33 -32.26 -8.18
C GLU A 164 -21.65 -33.74 -7.90
N ASP A 165 -21.08 -34.32 -6.83
CA ASP A 165 -21.34 -35.72 -6.43
C ASP A 165 -22.59 -35.87 -5.52
N GLU A 166 -23.17 -34.76 -5.04
CA GLU A 166 -24.39 -34.76 -4.20
C GLU A 166 -25.70 -34.61 -5.01
N ASP A 167 -25.63 -34.27 -6.31
CA ASP A 167 -26.77 -34.12 -7.25
C ASP A 167 -27.01 -35.38 -8.11
#